data_AF-A0A0S4J7P7-F1
#
_entry.id   AF-A0A0S4J7P7-F1
#
_cell.length_a   1.000
_cell.length_b   1.000
_cell.length_c   1.000
_cell.angle_alpha   90.00
_cell.angle_beta   90.00
_cell.angle_gamma   90.00
#
_symmetry.space_group_name_H-M   'P 1'
#
loop_
_entity.id
_entity.type
_entity.pdbx_description
1 polymer ?
#
loop_
_entity_poly.entity_id
_entity_poly.type
_entity_poly.pdbx_seq_one_letter_code
_entity_poly.pdbx_strand_id
1 'polypeptide(L)'
;MHCIALMEIKQYEHTYRMDTGEREEEEHVIFSLFIEKERWSQGGGGGLEFTLTSIDHELVLDALAVHDTKAAFDEAKELRLTTRVEKRDRRYRGPMVGELSEELNDEILDYLDERGIHNGFAEYVMAQAHYSEQMNYEHMLALMRKFAA
;
A
#
# COMPACT_ATOMS: atom_id res chain seq x y z
N MET A 1 13.86 -13.97 -4.01
CA MET A 1 13.39 -12.73 -3.35
C MET A 1 12.00 -12.47 -3.92
N HIS A 2 10.95 -12.52 -3.09
CA HIS A 2 9.57 -12.29 -3.53
C HIS A 2 9.08 -11.01 -2.88
N CYS A 3 9.10 -9.90 -3.62
CA CYS A 3 8.43 -8.68 -3.20
C CYS A 3 7.01 -8.73 -3.76
N ILE A 4 6.01 -8.61 -2.89
CA ILE A 4 4.60 -8.58 -3.28
C ILE A 4 4.08 -7.22 -2.85
N ALA A 5 3.77 -6.40 -3.84
CA ALA A 5 3.06 -5.14 -3.64
C ALA A 5 1.56 -5.42 -3.73
N LEU A 6 0.84 -5.12 -2.67
CA LEU A 6 -0.63 -5.18 -2.64
C LEU A 6 -1.15 -3.75 -2.72
N MET A 7 -1.74 -3.40 -3.87
CA MET A 7 -2.43 -2.12 -4.05
C MET A 7 -3.80 -2.19 -3.37
N GLU A 8 -4.08 -1.25 -2.48
CA GLU A 8 -5.43 -1.08 -1.95
C GLU A 8 -6.25 -0.23 -2.94
N ILE A 9 -7.48 -0.67 -3.23
CA ILE A 9 -8.40 0.07 -4.10
C ILE A 9 -8.83 1.34 -3.35
N LYS A 10 -8.76 2.49 -4.03
CA LYS A 10 -9.16 3.81 -3.54
C LYS A 10 -10.51 3.73 -2.83
N GLN A 11 -10.54 3.99 -1.52
CA GLN A 11 -11.80 4.23 -0.82
C GLN A 11 -12.15 5.70 -1.04
N TYR A 12 -13.20 5.97 -1.81
CA TYR A 12 -13.75 7.31 -1.92
C TYR A 12 -14.19 7.77 -0.52
N GLU A 13 -13.46 8.71 0.08
CA GLU A 13 -13.94 9.39 1.27
C GLU A 13 -15.15 10.25 0.86
N HIS A 14 -16.35 9.78 1.23
CA HIS A 14 -17.59 10.54 1.07
C HIS A 14 -17.68 11.68 2.08
N THR A 15 -16.73 12.62 2.06
CA THR A 15 -16.92 13.91 2.73
C THR A 15 -17.58 14.88 1.75
N TYR A 16 -18.91 14.77 1.61
CA TYR A 16 -19.71 15.85 1.03
C TYR A 16 -19.63 17.08 1.94
N ARG A 17 -18.59 17.89 1.77
CA ARG A 17 -18.55 19.28 2.27
C ARG A 17 -18.61 20.21 1.06
N MET A 18 -19.66 21.01 1.06
CA MET A 18 -19.93 22.05 0.08
C MET A 18 -18.85 23.13 0.20
N ASP A 19 -17.72 22.98 -0.49
CA ASP A 19 -16.79 24.08 -0.74
C ASP A 19 -16.56 24.23 -2.24
N THR A 20 -16.94 25.39 -2.74
CA THR A 20 -16.66 25.87 -4.09
C THR A 20 -15.17 26.17 -4.21
N GLY A 21 -14.43 25.28 -4.86
CA GLY A 21 -13.04 25.50 -5.22
C GLY A 21 -12.47 24.22 -5.82
N GLU A 22 -12.13 24.26 -7.10
CA GLU A 22 -11.34 23.24 -7.77
C GLU A 22 -10.01 23.10 -7.02
N ARG A 23 -9.97 22.20 -6.04
CA ARG A 23 -8.71 21.62 -5.59
C ARG A 23 -8.49 20.42 -6.49
N GLU A 24 -7.37 20.42 -7.19
CA GLU A 24 -6.81 19.21 -7.79
C GLU A 24 -6.77 18.19 -6.65
N GLU A 25 -7.68 17.21 -6.67
CA GLU A 25 -7.66 16.11 -5.71
C GLU A 25 -6.37 15.35 -6.02
N GLU A 26 -5.33 15.58 -5.21
CA GLU A 26 -4.05 14.89 -5.36
C GLU A 26 -4.32 13.38 -5.34
N GLU A 27 -4.06 12.76 -6.49
CA GLU A 27 -4.28 11.35 -6.67
C GLU A 27 -3.26 10.59 -5.83
N HIS A 28 -3.78 9.81 -4.89
CA HIS A 28 -2.97 9.00 -4.00
C HIS A 28 -3.30 7.53 -4.17
N VAL A 29 -2.27 6.70 -4.21
CA VAL A 29 -2.40 5.23 -4.22
C VAL A 29 -1.66 4.68 -3.02
N ILE A 30 -2.41 4.01 -2.14
CA ILE A 30 -1.88 3.35 -0.95
C ILE A 30 -1.58 1.89 -1.30
N PHE A 31 -0.39 1.43 -0.98
CA PHE A 31 -0.02 0.04 -1.16
C PHE A 31 0.86 -0.49 -0.03
N SER A 32 0.76 -1.78 0.23
CA SER A 32 1.57 -2.46 1.24
C SER A 32 2.62 -3.35 0.55
N LEU A 33 3.87 -3.19 0.95
CA LEU A 33 5.01 -3.98 0.49
C LEU A 33 5.43 -4.96 1.59
N PHE A 34 5.55 -6.24 1.20
CA PHE A 34 5.99 -7.30 2.07
C PHE A 34 7.38 -7.79 1.64
N ILE A 35 8.36 -7.74 2.55
CA ILE A 35 9.73 -8.22 2.33
C ILE A 35 10.05 -9.33 3.34
N GLU A 36 10.15 -10.56 2.85
CA GLU A 36 10.55 -11.72 3.65
C GLU A 36 12.07 -11.70 3.89
N LYS A 37 12.51 -11.89 5.13
CA LYS A 37 13.94 -12.01 5.49
C LYS A 37 14.24 -13.38 6.08
N GLU A 38 14.87 -14.25 5.28
CA GLU A 38 15.26 -15.60 5.69
C GLU A 38 16.30 -15.64 6.83
N ARG A 39 17.15 -14.61 6.96
CA ARG A 39 18.28 -14.60 7.92
C ARG A 39 17.90 -14.45 9.41
N TRP A 40 16.65 -14.17 9.76
CA TRP A 40 16.18 -14.24 11.16
C TRP A 40 15.99 -15.71 11.65
N SER A 41 16.54 -16.68 10.92
CA SER A 41 16.41 -18.13 11.04
C SER A 41 16.91 -18.80 12.32
N GLN A 42 17.24 -18.07 13.38
CA GLN A 42 17.39 -18.71 14.70
C GLN A 42 16.06 -18.81 15.48
N GLY A 43 14.97 -18.22 14.96
CA GLY A 43 13.63 -18.27 15.58
C GLY A 43 12.43 -18.37 14.62
N GLY A 44 12.64 -18.54 13.31
CA GLY A 44 11.56 -18.77 12.34
C GLY A 44 11.18 -17.55 11.48
N GLY A 45 12.08 -17.15 10.57
CA GLY A 45 11.78 -16.40 9.33
C GLY A 45 10.78 -15.24 9.45
N GLY A 46 11.16 -14.13 10.06
CA GLY A 46 10.34 -12.91 10.07
C GLY A 46 10.34 -12.13 8.75
N GLY A 47 9.62 -11.01 8.72
CA GLY A 47 9.53 -10.13 7.55
C GLY A 47 9.16 -8.70 7.90
N LEU A 48 9.35 -7.81 6.94
CA LEU A 48 9.02 -6.39 7.05
C LEU A 48 7.79 -6.09 6.20
N GLU A 49 6.88 -5.31 6.75
CA GLU A 49 5.71 -4.75 6.07
C GLU A 49 5.85 -3.23 6.05
N PHE A 50 5.92 -2.67 4.85
CA PHE A 50 5.92 -1.22 4.63
C PHE A 50 4.55 -0.84 4.08
N THR A 51 3.89 0.14 4.69
CA THR A 51 2.75 0.82 4.08
C THR A 51 3.27 2.11 3.48
N LEU A 52 3.17 2.23 2.16
CA LEU A 52 3.57 3.40 1.40
C LEU A 52 2.35 4.00 0.71
N THR A 53 2.38 5.31 0.56
CA THR A 53 1.44 6.04 -0.28
C THR A 53 2.22 6.73 -1.39
N SER A 54 1.81 6.53 -2.63
CA SER A 54 2.26 7.38 -3.73
C SER A 54 1.37 8.61 -3.79
N ILE A 55 1.98 9.80 -3.70
CA ILE A 55 1.31 11.10 -3.86
C ILE A 55 2.10 11.87 -4.91
N ASP A 56 1.46 12.32 -5.99
CA ASP A 56 2.11 13.09 -7.07
C ASP A 56 3.43 12.45 -7.56
N HIS A 57 3.42 11.13 -7.76
CA HIS A 57 4.58 10.33 -8.19
C HIS A 57 5.75 10.20 -7.19
N GLU A 58 5.58 10.71 -5.97
CA GLU A 58 6.55 10.55 -4.88
C GLU A 58 6.11 9.43 -3.92
N LEU A 59 7.09 8.72 -3.34
CA LEU A 59 6.84 7.72 -2.32
C LEU A 59 6.88 8.33 -0.92
N VAL A 60 5.78 8.19 -0.20
CA VAL A 60 5.67 8.58 1.21
C VAL A 60 5.54 7.33 2.07
N LEU A 61 6.37 7.21 3.10
CA LEU A 61 6.29 6.15 4.10
C LEU A 61 5.25 6.51 5.17
N ASP A 62 4.24 5.65 5.35
CA ASP A 62 3.20 5.88 6.36
C ASP A 62 3.39 5.02 7.62
N ALA A 63 3.82 3.78 7.44
CA ALA A 63 3.99 2.85 8.54
C ALA A 63 4.99 1.74 8.20
N LEU A 64 5.75 1.32 9.21
CA LEU A 64 6.66 0.19 9.16
C LEU A 64 6.33 -0.80 10.28
N ALA A 65 5.84 -1.98 9.90
CA ALA A 65 5.60 -3.07 10.83
C ALA A 65 6.67 -4.16 10.66
N VAL A 66 7.14 -4.68 11.80
CA VAL A 66 8.10 -5.78 11.86
C VAL A 66 7.40 -7.03 12.36
N HIS A 67 7.48 -8.11 11.60
CA HIS A 67 6.95 -9.41 11.96
C HIS A 67 8.10 -10.32 12.39
N ASP A 68 8.02 -10.83 13.61
CA ASP A 68 9.05 -11.65 14.25
C ASP A 68 9.08 -13.09 13.72
N THR A 69 7.93 -13.62 13.33
CA THR A 69 7.72 -15.00 12.91
C THR A 69 7.13 -15.08 11.51
N LYS A 70 7.48 -16.16 10.79
CA LYS A 70 6.93 -16.44 9.45
C LYS A 70 5.42 -16.56 9.46
N ALA A 71 4.86 -17.19 10.49
CA ALA A 71 3.41 -17.33 10.65
C ALA A 71 2.72 -15.97 10.79
N ALA A 72 3.29 -15.03 11.56
CA ALA A 72 2.74 -13.69 11.69
C ALA A 72 2.80 -12.90 10.38
N PHE A 73 3.90 -13.04 9.62
CA PHE A 73 4.10 -12.43 8.32
C PHE A 73 3.12 -12.97 7.27
N ASP A 74 2.99 -14.30 7.16
CA ASP A 74 2.05 -14.94 6.24
C ASP A 74 0.60 -14.59 6.60
N GLU A 75 0.26 -14.54 7.89
CA GLU A 75 -1.08 -14.13 8.33
C GLU A 75 -1.36 -12.65 8.04
N ALA A 76 -0.37 -11.76 8.20
CA ALA A 76 -0.52 -10.33 7.87
C ALA A 76 -0.77 -10.13 6.37
N LYS A 77 -0.03 -10.86 5.53
CA LYS A 77 -0.20 -10.86 4.08
C LYS A 77 -1.59 -11.36 3.66
N GLU A 78 -2.06 -12.47 4.24
CA GLU A 78 -3.41 -13.00 4.00
C GLU A 78 -4.51 -12.05 4.52
N LEU A 79 -4.30 -11.40 5.65
CA LEU A 79 -5.23 -10.39 6.18
C LEU A 79 -5.32 -9.15 5.29
N ARG A 80 -4.25 -8.80 4.56
CA ARG A 80 -4.26 -7.70 3.58
C ARG A 80 -4.97 -8.07 2.28
N LEU A 81 -4.96 -9.35 1.91
CA LEU A 81 -5.70 -9.88 0.75
C LEU A 81 -7.20 -10.06 1.02
N THR A 82 -7.61 -10.14 2.28
CA THR A 82 -9.01 -10.41 2.66
C THR A 82 -9.69 -9.15 3.20
N THR A 83 -11.01 -9.02 3.01
CA THR A 83 -11.85 -7.92 3.54
C THR A 83 -12.06 -7.98 5.07
N ARG A 84 -11.24 -8.74 5.81
CA ARG A 84 -11.36 -8.93 7.27
C ARG A 84 -10.61 -7.85 8.05
N VAL A 85 -11.10 -6.62 7.93
CA VAL A 85 -10.52 -5.40 8.55
C VAL A 85 -10.39 -5.54 10.08
N GLU A 86 -11.34 -6.19 10.75
CA GLU A 86 -11.35 -6.29 12.22
C GLU A 86 -10.15 -7.03 12.83
N LYS A 87 -9.61 -8.03 12.13
CA LYS A 87 -8.41 -8.75 12.58
C LYS A 87 -7.12 -8.02 12.21
N ARG A 88 -7.18 -7.19 11.18
CA ARG A 88 -6.08 -6.36 10.65
C ARG A 88 -5.71 -5.22 11.61
N ASP A 89 -6.69 -4.64 12.30
CA ASP A 89 -6.48 -3.44 13.14
C ASP A 89 -6.01 -3.73 14.57
N ARG A 90 -5.96 -5.00 14.99
CA ARG A 90 -5.55 -5.38 16.35
C ARG A 90 -4.04 -5.58 16.53
N ARG A 91 -3.28 -5.55 15.44
CA ARG A 91 -1.82 -5.76 15.46
C ARG A 91 -1.10 -4.43 15.55
N TYR A 92 0.10 -4.48 16.13
CA TYR A 92 1.00 -3.35 16.09
C TYR A 92 1.37 -3.04 14.63
N ARG A 93 1.17 -1.78 14.20
CA ARG A 93 1.42 -1.31 12.83
C ARG A 93 2.75 -0.60 12.64
N GLY A 94 3.53 -0.49 13.70
CA GLY A 94 4.67 0.40 13.73
C GLY A 94 4.37 1.72 14.43
N PRO A 95 5.42 2.51 14.66
CA PRO A 95 5.30 3.89 15.12
C PRO A 95 4.71 4.78 14.01
N MET A 96 4.20 5.96 14.38
CA MET A 96 3.87 6.99 13.40
C MET A 96 5.16 7.48 12.74
N VAL A 97 5.20 7.56 11.42
CA VAL A 97 6.43 7.95 10.70
C VAL A 97 6.86 9.38 11.02
N GLY A 98 5.93 10.29 11.34
CA GLY A 98 6.25 11.63 11.84
C GLY A 98 6.94 11.67 13.20
N GLU A 99 6.97 10.54 13.93
CA GLU A 99 7.73 10.40 15.19
C GLU A 99 9.11 9.76 14.98
N LEU A 100 9.40 9.25 13.76
CA LEU A 100 10.71 8.73 13.43
C LEU A 100 11.70 9.87 13.17
N SER A 101 12.97 9.65 13.50
CA SER A 101 14.04 10.56 13.12
C SER A 101 14.19 10.58 11.60
N GLU A 102 14.42 11.77 11.03
CA GLU A 102 14.65 11.95 9.58
C GLU A 102 15.74 10.99 9.07
N GLU A 103 16.87 10.86 9.79
CA GLU A 103 17.96 9.92 9.46
C GLU A 103 17.49 8.47 9.26
N LEU A 104 16.53 8.01 10.05
CA LEU A 104 16.00 6.64 9.94
C LEU A 104 15.04 6.51 8.76
N ASN A 105 14.27 7.56 8.48
CA ASN A 105 13.36 7.59 7.34
C ASN A 105 14.15 7.56 6.02
N ASP A 106 15.20 8.38 5.92
CA ASP A 106 16.09 8.42 4.76
C ASP A 106 16.76 7.06 4.53
N GLU A 107 17.29 6.42 5.58
CA GLU A 107 17.89 5.09 5.47
C GLU A 107 16.87 4.00 5.04
N ILE A 108 15.61 4.13 5.49
CA ILE A 108 14.54 3.22 5.04
C ILE A 108 14.24 3.44 3.56
N LEU A 109 14.18 4.69 3.09
CA LEU A 109 13.95 5.01 1.68
C LEU A 109 15.12 4.55 0.81
N ASP A 110 16.37 4.75 1.23
CA ASP A 110 17.56 4.23 0.55
C ASP A 110 17.52 2.69 0.46
N TYR A 111 17.14 2.02 1.56
CA TYR A 111 16.96 0.57 1.57
C TYR A 111 15.88 0.09 0.58
N LEU A 112 14.84 0.88 0.34
CA LEU A 112 13.78 0.58 -0.63
C LEU A 112 14.25 0.88 -2.07
N ASP A 113 14.99 1.96 -2.29
CA ASP A 113 15.55 2.33 -3.59
C ASP A 113 16.55 1.29 -4.09
N GLU A 114 17.43 0.78 -3.22
CA GLU A 114 18.32 -0.36 -3.52
C GLU A 114 17.57 -1.60 -4.04
N ARG A 115 16.28 -1.72 -3.70
CA ARG A 115 15.41 -2.83 -4.09
C ARG A 115 14.53 -2.50 -5.29
N GLY A 116 14.73 -1.34 -5.92
CA GLY A 116 13.97 -0.86 -7.07
C GLY A 116 12.60 -0.29 -6.69
N ILE A 117 12.38 0.01 -5.41
CA ILE A 117 11.18 0.70 -4.92
C ILE A 117 11.55 2.17 -4.74
N HIS A 118 11.39 2.92 -5.82
CA HIS A 118 11.74 4.34 -5.92
C HIS A 118 10.62 5.14 -6.60
N ASN A 119 10.79 6.44 -6.81
CA ASN A 119 9.75 7.29 -7.41
C ASN A 119 9.26 6.79 -8.79
N GLY A 120 10.15 6.28 -9.65
CA GLY A 120 9.73 5.64 -10.90
C GLY A 120 8.85 4.37 -10.73
N PHE A 121 8.96 3.66 -9.60
CA PHE A 121 8.03 2.58 -9.25
C PHE A 121 6.68 3.16 -8.82
N ALA A 122 6.68 4.28 -8.10
CA ALA A 122 5.47 5.02 -7.73
C ALA A 122 4.69 5.49 -8.98
N GLU A 123 5.40 6.09 -9.96
CA GLU A 123 4.84 6.45 -11.27
C GLU A 123 4.18 5.26 -11.95
N TYR A 124 4.86 4.12 -11.98
CA TYR A 124 4.32 2.89 -12.57
C TYR A 124 3.07 2.40 -11.83
N VAL A 125 3.07 2.40 -10.49
CA VAL A 125 1.93 2.00 -9.67
C VAL A 125 0.71 2.90 -9.95
N MET A 126 0.91 4.21 -10.02
CA MET A 126 -0.13 5.16 -10.39
C MET A 126 -0.70 4.88 -11.79
N ALA A 127 0.18 4.75 -12.80
CA ALA A 127 -0.25 4.44 -14.17
C ALA A 127 -1.01 3.10 -14.26
N GLN A 128 -0.57 2.09 -13.51
CA GLN A 128 -1.22 0.79 -13.45
C GLN A 128 -2.58 0.85 -12.75
N ALA A 129 -2.72 1.69 -11.72
CA ALA A 129 -4.00 1.95 -11.06
C ALA A 129 -5.00 2.57 -12.04
N HIS A 130 -4.62 3.64 -12.75
CA HIS A 130 -5.48 4.26 -13.77
C HIS A 130 -5.90 3.29 -14.86
N TYR A 131 -4.96 2.50 -15.38
CA TYR A 131 -5.28 1.49 -16.39
C TYR A 131 -6.30 0.48 -15.87
N SER A 132 -6.13 0.01 -14.64
CA SER A 132 -7.03 -0.96 -14.01
C SER A 132 -8.42 -0.38 -13.74
N GLU A 133 -8.49 0.88 -13.31
CA GLU A 133 -9.75 1.62 -13.12
C GLU A 133 -10.50 1.78 -14.45
N GLN A 134 -9.81 2.18 -15.52
CA GLN A 134 -10.41 2.32 -16.85
C GLN A 134 -10.99 0.99 -17.35
N MET A 135 -10.26 -0.12 -17.19
CA MET A 135 -10.74 -1.44 -17.57
C MET A 135 -11.96 -1.88 -16.75
N ASN A 136 -11.95 -1.61 -15.43
CA ASN A 136 -13.09 -1.88 -14.56
C ASN A 136 -14.31 -1.03 -14.93
N TYR A 137 -14.09 0.23 -15.30
CA TYR A 137 -15.15 1.14 -15.74
C TYR A 137 -15.82 0.66 -17.03
N GLU A 138 -15.04 0.28 -18.05
CA GLU A 138 -15.57 -0.28 -19.29
C GLU A 138 -16.35 -1.58 -19.05
N HIS A 139 -15.83 -2.44 -18.15
CA HIS A 139 -16.53 -3.65 -17.75
C HIS A 139 -17.86 -3.34 -17.04
N MET A 140 -17.86 -2.38 -16.12
CA MET A 140 -19.07 -1.93 -15.42
C MET A 140 -20.12 -1.40 -16.39
N LEU A 141 -19.73 -0.58 -17.38
CA LEU A 141 -20.64 -0.10 -18.42
C LEU A 141 -21.24 -1.25 -19.25
N ALA A 142 -20.43 -2.25 -19.59
CA ALA A 142 -20.92 -3.42 -20.31
C ALA A 142 -21.94 -4.22 -19.48
N LEU A 143 -21.73 -4.36 -18.17
CA LEU A 143 -22.68 -5.01 -17.26
C LEU A 143 -23.96 -4.19 -17.09
N MET A 144 -23.85 -2.86 -16.93
CA MET A 144 -25.02 -1.97 -16.83
C MET A 144 -25.89 -2.04 -18.08
N ARG A 145 -25.27 -2.09 -19.27
CA ARG A 145 -25.99 -2.26 -20.53
C ARG A 145 -26.74 -3.58 -20.61
N LYS A 146 -26.17 -4.67 -20.10
CA LYS A 146 -26.84 -5.98 -20.02
C LYS A 146 -27.96 -6.00 -18.99
N PHE A 147 -27.81 -5.27 -17.88
CA PHE A 147 -28.83 -5.18 -16.83
C PHE A 147 -30.05 -4.35 -17.24
N ALA A 148 -29.83 -3.30 -18.03
CA ALA A 148 -30.90 -2.41 -18.50
C ALA A 148 -31.70 -2.94 -19.70
N ALA A 149 -31.27 -4.03 -20.33
CA ALA A 149 -31.93 -4.68 -21.47
C ALA A 149 -32.77 -5.88 -21.02
#